data_AF-A0A8U0MAQ3-F1
#
_entry.id   AF-A0A8U0MAQ3-F1
#
_cell.length_a   1.000
_cell.length_b   1.000
_cell.length_c   1.000
_cell.angle_alpha   90.00
_cell.angle_beta   90.00
_cell.angle_gamma   90.00
#
_symmetry.space_group_name_H-M   'P 1'
#
loop_
_entity.id
_entity.type
_entity.pdbx_description
1 polymer ?
#
loop_
_entity_poly.entity_id
_entity_poly.type
_entity_poly.pdbx_seq_one_letter_code
_entity_poly.pdbx_strand_id
1 'polypeptide(L)' 'MTKKRKIGRPSLNYRFDKIEPGKRKSITSHNPKSCQNLAHQYARKNGLVCDTKIIDDKVSILYTQPE' A
#
# COMPACT_ATOMS: atom_id res chain seq x y z
N MET A 1 38.22 -4.25 9.65
CA MET A 1 36.84 -3.98 10.13
C MET A 1 35.95 -3.63 8.95
N THR A 2 35.25 -4.62 8.38
CA THR A 2 34.43 -4.42 7.17
C THR A 2 33.05 -3.92 7.58
N LYS A 3 32.79 -2.62 7.39
CA LYS A 3 31.48 -2.01 7.65
C LYS A 3 30.42 -2.72 6.81
N LYS A 4 29.57 -3.53 7.44
CA LYS A 4 28.34 -4.04 6.84
C LYS A 4 27.51 -2.83 6.40
N ARG A 5 27.52 -2.51 5.10
CA ARG A 5 26.54 -1.59 4.52
C ARG A 5 25.18 -2.24 4.76
N LYS A 6 24.38 -1.70 5.69
CA LYS A 6 22.94 -2.00 5.72
C LYS A 6 22.43 -1.60 4.35
N ILE A 7 22.21 -2.58 3.47
CA ILE A 7 21.35 -2.42 2.32
C ILE A 7 19.99 -2.20 2.97
N GLY A 8 19.69 -0.94 3.31
CA GLY A 8 18.34 -0.52 3.61
C GLY A 8 17.58 -0.86 2.35
N ARG A 9 16.88 -1.99 2.36
CA ARG A 9 15.85 -2.28 1.35
C ARG A 9 15.08 -0.97 1.22
N PRO A 10 14.94 -0.39 0.02
CA PRO A 10 14.13 0.81 -0.13
C PRO A 10 12.79 0.46 0.52
N SER A 11 12.54 1.04 1.70
CA SER A 11 11.28 0.84 2.37
C SER A 11 10.25 1.26 1.34
N LEU A 12 9.38 0.33 0.92
CA LEU A 12 8.24 0.71 0.10
C LEU A 12 7.52 1.77 0.93
N ASN A 13 7.75 3.05 0.61
CA ASN A 13 7.24 4.19 1.34
C ASN A 13 5.77 4.42 0.94
N TYR A 14 4.98 3.36 1.00
CA TYR A 14 3.54 3.45 0.87
C TYR A 14 2.99 3.92 2.20
N ARG A 15 2.74 5.22 2.28
CA ARG A 15 2.00 5.80 3.39
C ARG A 15 0.52 5.53 3.18
N PHE A 16 0.08 4.30 3.46
CA PHE A 16 -1.34 3.90 3.45
C PHE A 16 -2.16 4.76 4.43
N ASP A 17 -1.52 5.21 5.51
CA ASP A 17 -1.98 6.24 6.44
C ASP A 17 -2.38 7.57 5.78
N LYS A 18 -1.81 7.92 4.62
CA LYS A 18 -2.18 9.12 3.84
C LYS A 18 -3.31 8.86 2.82
N ILE A 19 -3.95 7.70 2.85
CA ILE A 19 -5.10 7.40 2.00
C ILE A 19 -6.34 7.66 2.85
N GLU A 20 -7.01 8.76 2.58
CA GLU A 20 -8.26 9.06 3.27
C GLU A 20 -9.32 8.03 2.87
N PRO A 21 -10.10 7.50 3.84
CA PRO A 21 -11.27 6.71 3.51
C PRO A 21 -12.24 7.55 2.66
N GLY A 22 -12.79 6.95 1.60
CA GLY A 22 -13.61 7.57 0.58
C GLY A 22 -12.84 8.11 -0.63
N LYS A 23 -11.51 8.22 -0.57
CA LYS A 23 -10.70 8.72 -1.70
C LYS A 23 -9.86 7.62 -2.35
N ARG A 24 -9.94 7.51 -3.67
CA ARG A 24 -9.12 6.59 -4.45
C ARG A 24 -7.71 7.18 -4.64
N LYS A 25 -6.68 6.39 -4.33
CA LYS A 25 -5.27 6.77 -4.50
C LYS A 25 -4.53 5.75 -5.35
N SER A 26 -3.80 6.22 -6.35
CA SER A 26 -2.95 5.36 -7.18
C SER A 26 -1.53 5.32 -6.64
N ILE A 27 -1.00 4.13 -6.42
CA ILE A 27 0.33 3.87 -5.89
C ILE A 27 1.16 3.15 -6.95
N THR A 28 2.30 3.72 -7.34
CA THR A 28 3.24 3.04 -8.24
C THR A 28 4.11 2.05 -7.45
N SER A 29 4.17 0.80 -7.90
CA SER A 29 4.91 -0.28 -7.27
C SER A 29 5.54 -1.21 -8.29
N HIS A 30 6.84 -1.48 -8.12
CA HIS A 30 7.51 -2.57 -8.82
C HIS A 30 6.97 -3.97 -8.43
N ASN A 31 6.16 -4.04 -7.37
CA ASN A 31 5.42 -5.25 -6.98
C ASN A 31 3.98 -4.89 -6.61
N PRO A 32 3.08 -4.75 -7.60
CA PRO A 32 1.71 -4.30 -7.37
C PRO A 32 0.90 -5.31 -6.55
N LYS A 33 1.16 -6.62 -6.69
CA LYS A 33 0.52 -7.66 -5.88
C LYS A 33 0.84 -7.54 -4.40
N SER A 34 2.10 -7.30 -4.05
CA SER A 34 2.49 -7.08 -2.65
C SER A 34 1.86 -5.80 -2.08
N CYS A 35 1.84 -4.73 -2.87
CA CYS A 35 1.19 -3.46 -2.48
C CYS A 35 -0.32 -3.64 -2.25
N GLN A 36 -1.01 -4.36 -3.13
CA GLN A 36 -2.42 -4.73 -2.95
C GLN A 36 -2.62 -5.50 -1.63
N ASN A 37 -1.79 -6.51 -1.36
CA ASN A 37 -1.95 -7.33 -0.16
C ASN A 37 -1.75 -6.51 1.14
N LEU A 38 -0.77 -5.58 1.14
CA LEU A 38 -0.56 -4.65 2.24
C LEU A 38 -1.74 -3.68 2.41
N ALA A 39 -2.33 -3.22 1.31
CA ALA A 39 -3.50 -2.34 1.35
C ALA A 39 -4.69 -3.03 2.03
N HIS A 40 -4.95 -4.30 1.70
CA HIS A 40 -6.00 -5.11 2.32
C HIS A 40 -5.75 -5.34 3.81
N GLN A 41 -4.51 -5.62 4.20
CA GLN A 41 -4.14 -5.78 5.63
C GLN A 41 -4.37 -4.50 6.42
N TYR A 42 -3.99 -3.35 5.86
CA TYR A 42 -4.23 -2.05 6.48
C TYR A 42 -5.73 -1.80 6.69
N ALA A 43 -6.54 -2.07 5.68
CA ALA A 43 -7.98 -1.86 5.78
C ALA A 43 -8.61 -2.76 6.85
N ARG A 44 -8.30 -4.06 6.85
CA ARG A 44 -8.76 -4.98 7.89
C ARG A 44 -8.37 -4.52 9.30
N LYS A 45 -7.13 -4.04 9.47
CA LYS A 45 -6.64 -3.55 10.77
C LYS A 45 -7.39 -2.31 11.24
N ASN A 46 -7.85 -1.46 10.32
CA ASN A 46 -8.59 -0.23 10.62
C ASN A 46 -10.12 -0.40 10.53
N GLY A 47 -10.62 -1.62 10.29
CA GLY A 47 -12.04 -1.86 10.08
C GLY A 47 -12.60 -1.17 8.83
N LEU A 48 -11.78 -1.00 7.79
CA LEU A 48 -12.16 -0.42 6.51
C LEU A 48 -12.34 -1.52 5.45
N VAL A 49 -13.21 -1.25 4.49
CA VAL A 49 -13.33 -2.02 3.25
C VAL A 49 -12.28 -1.52 2.26
N CYS A 50 -11.64 -2.43 1.52
CA CYS A 50 -10.55 -2.12 0.60
C CYS A 50 -10.88 -2.59 -0.81
N ASP A 51 -11.02 -1.66 -1.73
CA ASP A 51 -11.12 -1.92 -3.17
C ASP A 51 -9.78 -1.60 -3.84
N THR A 52 -9.24 -2.56 -4.58
CA THR A 52 -7.93 -2.42 -5.21
C THR A 52 -7.99 -2.82 -6.67
N LYS A 53 -7.43 -1.99 -7.56
CA LYS A 53 -7.27 -2.29 -8.99
C LYS A 53 -5.83 -2.13 -9.40
N ILE A 54 -5.27 -3.15 -10.04
CA ILE A 54 -3.91 -3.13 -10.58
C ILE A 54 -4.02 -2.77 -12.06
N ILE A 55 -3.31 -1.74 -12.49
CA ILE A 55 -3.20 -1.28 -13.87
C ILE A 55 -1.71 -1.05 -14.13
N ASP A 56 -1.09 -1.90 -14.96
CA ASP A 56 0.36 -1.94 -15.17
C ASP A 56 1.13 -2.03 -13.84
N ASP A 57 2.06 -1.11 -13.58
CA ASP A 57 2.83 -0.99 -12.34
C ASP A 57 2.11 -0.15 -11.25
N LYS A 58 0.84 0.19 -11.44
CA LYS A 58 0.06 1.02 -10.51
C LYS A 58 -1.01 0.22 -9.81
N VAL A 59 -1.16 0.45 -8.51
CA VAL A 59 -2.22 -0.08 -7.65
C VAL A 59 -3.11 1.06 -7.21
N SER A 60 -4.31 1.11 -7.75
CA SER A 60 -5.35 2.03 -7.30
C SER A 60 -6.07 1.44 -6.10
N ILE A 61 -5.95 2.07 -4.94
CA ILE A 61 -6.54 1.64 -3.68
C ILE A 61 -7.64 2.64 -3.30
N LEU A 62 -8.78 2.14 -2.87
CA LEU A 62 -9.86 2.90 -2.27
C LEU A 62 -10.22 2.24 -0.95
N TYR A 63 -10.11 2.99 0.13
CA TYR A 63 -10.65 2.57 1.43
C TYR A 63 -12.04 3.15 1.60
N THR A 64 -12.98 2.37 2.12
CA THR A 64 -14.34 2.83 2.47
C THR A 64 -14.66 2.39 3.89
N GLN A 65 -15.44 3.19 4.62
CA GLN A 65 -15.95 2.77 5.92
C GLN A 65 -17.08 1.75 5.69
N PRO A 66 -17.12 0.63 6.42
CA PRO A 66 -18.32 -0.21 6.48
C PRO A 66 -19.43 0.60 7.17
N GLU A 67 -20.59 0.68 6.52
CA GLU A 67 -21.82 1.27 7.08
C GLU A 67 -22.32 0.47 8.29
#